data_AF-A0A9D4L6R8-F1
#
_entry.id   AF-A0A9D4L6R8-F1
#
_cell.length_a   1.000
_cell.length_b   1.000
_cell.length_c   1.000
_cell.angle_alpha   90.00
_cell.angle_beta   90.00
_cell.angle_gamma   90.00
#
_symmetry.space_group_name_H-M   'P 1'
#
loop_
_entity.id
_entity.type
_entity.pdbx_description
1 polymer ?
#
loop_
_entity_poly.entity_id
_entity_poly.type
_entity_poly.pdbx_seq_one_letter_code
_entity_poly.pdbx_strand_id
1 'polypeptide(L)' 'MFTPEQLATCSFKGAPTTVGTPRPGLPDTERNAIIGKYCSEYNRESFVSDL' A
#
# COMPACT_ATOMS: atom_id res chain seq x y z
N MET A 1 -2.37 -6.37 8.36
CA MET A 1 -1.57 -5.16 8.73
C MET A 1 -0.12 -5.60 8.69
N PHE A 2 0.74 -4.88 7.98
CA PHE A 2 2.13 -5.32 7.76
C PHE A 2 2.97 -5.23 9.04
N THR A 3 3.85 -6.22 9.23
CA THR A 3 4.86 -6.20 10.30
C THR A 3 5.95 -5.17 9.99
N PRO A 4 6.65 -4.66 11.02
CA PRO A 4 7.79 -3.76 10.83
C PRO A 4 8.88 -4.35 9.91
N GLU A 5 9.11 -5.66 9.99
CA GLU A 5 10.09 -6.37 9.17
C GLU A 5 9.70 -6.37 7.69
N GLN A 6 8.41 -6.58 7.39
CA GLN A 6 7.89 -6.50 6.02
C GLN A 6 8.02 -5.09 5.45
N LEU A 7 7.82 -4.05 6.27
CA LEU A 7 8.04 -2.65 5.84
C LEU A 7 9.51 -2.33 5.61
N ALA A 8 10.41 -2.96 6.36
CA ALA A 8 11.85 -2.75 6.23
C ALA A 8 12.46 -3.48 5.01
N THR A 9 11.86 -4.61 4.58
CA THR A 9 12.45 -5.53 3.58
C THR A 9 11.71 -5.57 2.25
N CYS A 10 10.40 -5.31 2.24
CA CYS A 10 9.61 -5.29 1.01
C CYS A 10 9.54 -3.89 0.38
N SER A 11 9.04 -3.82 -0.84
CA SER A 11 8.67 -2.57 -1.53
C SER A 11 7.20 -2.60 -1.92
N PHE A 12 6.63 -1.43 -2.19
CA PHE A 12 5.20 -1.31 -2.48
C PHE A 12 4.77 -2.05 -3.77
N LYS A 13 5.61 -2.04 -4.81
CA LYS A 13 5.30 -2.59 -6.14
C LYS A 13 6.17 -3.80 -6.52
N GLY A 14 7.20 -4.12 -5.72
CA GLY A 14 8.35 -4.90 -6.18
C GLY A 14 9.21 -4.03 -7.09
N ALA A 15 10.52 -3.93 -6.82
CA ALA A 15 11.42 -3.16 -7.67
C ALA A 15 12.64 -4.01 -8.05
N PRO A 16 13.07 -3.99 -9.33
CA PRO A 16 14.41 -4.43 -9.68
C PRO A 16 15.37 -3.33 -9.23
N THR A 17 16.12 -3.59 -8.17
CA THR A 17 17.16 -2.69 -7.69
C THR A 17 18.33 -2.73 -8.67
N THR A 18 18.43 -1.71 -9.53
CA THR A 18 19.57 -1.55 -10.46
C THR A 18 20.91 -1.35 -9.74
N VAL A 19 20.87 -0.99 -8.45
CA VAL A 19 22.01 -0.98 -7.52
C VAL A 19 21.48 -1.41 -6.14
N GLY A 20 21.51 -2.71 -5.84
CA GLY A 20 21.11 -3.23 -4.52
C GLY A 20 20.44 -4.60 -4.55
N THR A 21 20.21 -5.18 -3.37
CA THR A 21 19.50 -6.45 -3.20
C THR A 21 18.03 -6.32 -3.62
N PRO A 22 17.49 -7.25 -4.44
CA PRO A 22 16.11 -7.18 -4.89
C PRO A 22 15.15 -7.23 -3.70
N ARG A 23 14.24 -6.25 -3.64
CA ARG A 23 13.22 -6.15 -2.59
C ARG A 23 11.89 -6.70 -3.10
N PRO A 24 11.35 -7.79 -2.51
CA PRO A 24 10.07 -8.35 -2.92
C PRO A 24 8.93 -7.35 -2.73
N GLY A 25 7.85 -7.53 -3.49
CA GLY A 25 6.63 -6.74 -3.32
C GLY A 25 5.91 -7.08 -2.02
N LEU A 26 5.18 -6.11 -1.45
CA LEU A 26 4.21 -6.38 -0.39
C LEU A 26 3.06 -7.26 -0.91
N PRO A 27 2.48 -8.14 -0.07
CA PRO A 27 1.33 -8.95 -0.43
C PRO A 27 0.18 -8.13 -1.01
N ASP A 28 -0.30 -8.53 -2.20
CA ASP A 28 -1.35 -7.80 -2.93
C ASP A 28 -2.66 -7.70 -2.14
N THR A 29 -3.03 -8.75 -1.39
CA THR A 29 -4.28 -8.79 -0.60
C THR A 29 -4.33 -7.68 0.45
N GLU A 30 -3.28 -7.56 1.26
CA GLU A 30 -3.24 -6.55 2.32
C GLU A 30 -3.03 -5.14 1.74
N ARG A 31 -2.22 -5.02 0.69
CA ARG A 31 -2.01 -3.74 -0.01
C ARG A 31 -3.33 -3.23 -0.59
N ASN A 32 -4.07 -4.07 -1.29
CA ASN A 32 -5.34 -3.71 -1.92
C ASN A 32 -6.43 -3.42 -0.88
N ALA A 33 -6.44 -4.12 0.26
CA ALA A 33 -7.35 -3.82 1.36
C ALA A 33 -7.10 -2.43 1.95
N ILE A 34 -5.83 -2.03 2.12
CA ILE A 34 -5.45 -0.69 2.58
C ILE A 34 -5.87 0.37 1.55
N ILE A 35 -5.50 0.18 0.27
CA ILE A 35 -5.89 1.10 -0.81
C ILE A 35 -7.41 1.24 -0.88
N GLY A 36 -8.15 0.13 -0.86
CA GLY A 36 -9.61 0.13 -0.91
C GLY A 36 -10.24 0.90 0.26
N LYS A 37 -9.71 0.72 1.47
CA LYS A 37 -10.16 1.47 2.65
C LYS A 37 -9.95 2.98 2.47
N TYR A 38 -8.74 3.41 2.11
CA TYR A 38 -8.45 4.83 1.89
C TYR A 38 -9.28 5.44 0.75
N CYS A 39 -9.47 4.72 -0.35
CA CYS A 39 -10.33 5.18 -1.44
C CYS A 39 -11.80 5.31 -1.01
N SER A 40 -12.30 4.38 -0.18
CA SER A 40 -13.68 4.45 0.34
C SER A 40 -13.88 5.60 1.33
N GLU A 41 -12.89 5.88 2.17
CA GLU A 41 -12.91 7.00 3.12
C GLU A 41 -12.84 8.34 2.38
N TYR A 42 -11.95 8.47 1.40
CA TYR A 42 -11.85 9.67 0.56
C TYR A 42 -13.15 9.95 -0.21
N ASN A 43 -13.76 8.91 -0.78
CA ASN A 43 -15.03 9.05 -1.49
C ASN A 43 -16.19 9.44 -0.54
N ARG A 44 -16.15 8.97 0.72
CA ARG A 44 -17.11 9.33 1.76
C ARG A 44 -16.93 10.80 2.20
N GLU A 45 -15.69 11.25 2.39
CA GLU A 45 -15.39 12.63 2.79
C GLU A 45 -15.69 13.64 1.67
N SER A 46 -15.43 13.30 0.41
CA SER A 46 -15.86 14.11 -0.74
C SER A 46 -17.39 14.23 -0.80
N PHE A 47 -18.14 13.13 -0.64
CA PHE A 47 -19.61 13.19 -0.66
C PHE A 47 -20.21 14.01 0.49
N VAL A 48 -19.60 13.99 1.68
CA VAL A 48 -20.05 14.78 2.84
C VAL A 48 -19.66 16.26 2.72
N SER A 49 -18.63 16.60 1.95
CA SER A 49 -18.18 17.99 1.74
C SER A 49 -18.98 18.74 0.67
N ASP A 50 -19.70 18.01 -0.19
CA ASP A 50 -20.54 18.56 -1.27
C ASP A 50 -22.03 18.76 -0.87
N LEU A 51 -22.37 18.58 0.43
CA LEU A 51 -23.72 18.76 0.99
C LEU A 51 -23.80 19.97 1.92
#